data_AF-A0A3D8VJX2-F1
#
_entry.id   AF-A0A3D8VJX2-F1
#
_cell.length_a   1.000
_cell.length_b   1.000
_cell.length_c   1.000
_cell.angle_alpha   90.00
_cell.angle_beta   90.00
_cell.angle_gamma   90.00
#
_symmetry.space_group_name_H-M   'P 1'
#
loop_
_entity.id
_entity.type
_entity.pdbx_description
1 polymer ?
#
loop_
_entity_poly.entity_id
_entity_poly.type
_entity_poly.pdbx_seq_one_letter_code
_entity_poly.pdbx_strand_id
1 'polypeptide(L)' 'MEPKWEAVVSNGWENKGNETKLIEYFLDVVKSHPNSSRAKFELANAYDFIGHEEKAITLYEDAISTGLNNE' A
#
# COMPACT_ATOMS: atom_id res chain seq x y z
N MET A 1 -2.14 9.81 15.35
CA MET A 1 -1.61 10.87 14.46
C MET A 1 -1.25 10.15 13.17
N GLU A 2 -1.80 10.58 12.03
CA GLU A 2 -1.50 9.95 10.74
C GLU A 2 0.01 10.02 10.45
N PRO A 3 0.61 8.99 9.84
CA PRO A 3 2.01 9.03 9.48
C PRO A 3 2.23 10.08 8.38
N LYS A 4 3.48 10.55 8.24
CA LYS A 4 3.88 11.35 7.08
C LYS A 4 3.91 10.43 5.87
N TRP A 5 2.81 10.37 5.13
CA TRP A 5 2.62 9.42 4.04
C TRP A 5 3.70 9.54 2.96
N GLU A 6 4.22 10.73 2.70
CA GLU A 6 5.33 10.91 1.75
C GLU A 6 6.56 10.10 2.15
N ALA A 7 6.90 10.09 3.44
CA ALA A 7 8.05 9.34 3.95
C ALA A 7 7.78 7.84 3.97
N VAL A 8 6.58 7.40 4.37
CA VAL A 8 6.19 5.99 4.34
C VAL A 8 6.27 5.42 2.93
N VAL A 9 5.69 6.14 1.97
CA VAL A 9 5.70 5.76 0.55
C VAL A 9 7.13 5.73 0.03
N SER A 10 7.92 6.80 0.25
CA SER A 10 9.32 6.86 -0.18
C SER A 10 10.13 5.67 0.34
N ASN A 11 10.04 5.38 1.66
CA ASN A 11 10.79 4.30 2.30
C ASN A 11 10.37 2.91 1.76
N GLY A 12 9.09 2.70 1.46
CA GLY A 12 8.63 1.45 0.86
C GLY A 12 9.24 1.26 -0.53
N TRP A 13 9.15 2.28 -1.38
CA TRP A 13 9.60 2.23 -2.77
C TRP A 13 11.13 2.20 -2.94
N GLU A 14 11.91 2.50 -1.90
CA GLU A 14 13.35 2.16 -1.88
C GLU A 14 13.60 0.67 -2.12
N ASN A 15 12.64 -0.21 -1.78
CA ASN A 15 12.73 -1.65 -1.95
C ASN A 15 12.24 -2.15 -3.32
N LYS A 16 11.93 -1.29 -4.30
CA LYS A 16 11.37 -1.71 -5.60
C LYS A 16 12.19 -2.75 -6.39
N GLY A 17 13.49 -2.87 -6.11
CA GLY A 17 14.35 -3.90 -6.71
C GLY A 17 14.30 -5.26 -5.99
N ASN A 18 13.52 -5.39 -4.92
CA ASN A 18 13.34 -6.61 -4.14
C ASN A 18 11.86 -6.75 -3.77
N GLU A 19 11.14 -7.54 -4.57
CA GLU A 19 9.69 -7.75 -4.48
C GLU A 19 9.26 -8.18 -3.07
N THR A 20 10.00 -9.10 -2.45
CA THR A 20 9.71 -9.59 -1.09
C THR A 20 9.73 -8.44 -0.08
N LYS A 21 10.81 -7.64 -0.06
CA LYS A 21 10.93 -6.51 0.87
C LYS A 21 9.91 -5.42 0.62
N LEU A 22 9.60 -5.14 -0.65
CA LEU A 22 8.57 -4.17 -1.02
C LEU A 22 7.21 -4.57 -0.43
N ILE A 23 6.81 -5.83 -0.62
CA ILE A 23 5.54 -6.34 -0.11
C ILE A 23 5.53 -6.43 1.42
N GLU A 24 6.60 -6.94 2.03
CA GLU A 24 6.71 -7.00 3.50
C GLU A 24 6.57 -5.63 4.13
N TYR A 25 7.22 -4.61 3.57
CA TYR A 25 7.12 -3.23 4.04
C TYR A 25 5.67 -2.74 4.05
N PHE A 26 4.97 -2.82 2.92
CA PHE A 26 3.60 -2.30 2.84
C PHE A 26 2.58 -3.18 3.58
N LEU A 27 2.84 -4.48 3.75
CA LEU A 27 2.04 -5.33 4.64
C LEU A 27 2.13 -4.85 6.10
N ASP A 28 3.33 -4.48 6.57
CA ASP A 28 3.52 -3.98 7.92
C ASP A 28 2.91 -2.59 8.12
N VAL A 29 2.91 -1.75 7.08
CA VAL A 29 2.17 -0.47 7.07
C VAL A 29 0.67 -0.74 7.23
N VAL A 30 0.09 -1.67 6.47
CA VAL A 30 -1.34 -2.04 6.61
C VAL A 30 -1.65 -2.62 7.98
N LYS A 31 -0.79 -3.49 8.54
CA LYS A 31 -0.98 -4.02 9.90
C LYS A 31 -0.96 -2.93 10.97
N SER A 32 -0.13 -1.91 10.80
CA SER A 32 -0.02 -0.77 11.72
C SER A 32 -1.17 0.22 11.57
N HIS A 33 -1.74 0.31 10.37
CA HIS A 33 -2.83 1.23 10.01
C HIS A 33 -3.99 0.49 9.31
N PRO A 34 -4.67 -0.46 9.99
CA PRO A 34 -5.63 -1.36 9.34
C PRO A 34 -6.86 -0.66 8.76
N ASN A 35 -7.19 0.54 9.27
CA ASN A 35 -8.32 1.35 8.81
C ASN A 35 -7.90 2.43 7.80
N SER A 36 -6.63 2.50 7.42
CA SER A 36 -6.15 3.50 6.46
C SER A 36 -6.38 3.03 5.04
N SER A 37 -7.25 3.73 4.31
CA SER A 37 -7.45 3.54 2.87
C SER A 37 -6.16 3.80 2.09
N ARG A 38 -5.34 4.77 2.52
CA ARG A 38 -4.02 5.06 1.97
C ARG A 38 -3.03 3.90 2.16
N ALA A 39 -3.00 3.25 3.34
CA ALA A 39 -2.15 2.07 3.55
C ALA A 39 -2.49 0.93 2.58
N LYS A 40 -3.78 0.64 2.43
CA LYS A 40 -4.28 -0.40 1.52
C LYS A 40 -3.96 -0.09 0.06
N PHE A 41 -4.12 1.18 -0.33
CA PHE A 41 -3.74 1.67 -1.65
C PHE A 41 -2.25 1.45 -1.96
N GLU A 42 -1.36 1.74 -1.03
CA GLU A 42 0.08 1.55 -1.28
C GLU A 42 0.48 0.06 -1.35
N LEU A 43 -0.15 -0.81 -0.54
CA LEU A 43 0.02 -2.25 -0.70
C LEU A 43 -0.52 -2.74 -2.05
N ALA A 44 -1.64 -2.19 -2.52
CA ALA A 44 -2.18 -2.48 -3.84
C ALA A 44 -1.21 -2.07 -4.96
N ASN A 45 -0.67 -0.84 -4.90
CA ASN A 45 0.36 -0.38 -5.85
C ASN A 45 1.58 -1.31 -5.86
N ALA A 46 2.02 -1.78 -4.69
CA ALA A 46 3.15 -2.69 -4.59
C ALA A 46 2.86 -4.05 -5.24
N TYR A 47 1.66 -4.60 -5.06
CA TYR A 47 1.25 -5.83 -5.76
C TYR A 47 1.11 -5.63 -7.26
N ASP A 48 0.52 -4.51 -7.70
CA ASP A 48 0.38 -4.16 -9.11
C ASP A 48 1.76 -4.05 -9.79
N PHE A 49 2.69 -3.35 -9.15
CA PHE A 49 4.06 -3.17 -9.65
C PHE A 49 4.80 -4.49 -9.90
N ILE A 50 4.54 -5.53 -9.10
CA ILE A 50 5.17 -6.85 -9.24
C ILE A 50 4.32 -7.87 -10.02
N GLY A 51 3.23 -7.44 -10.65
CA GLY A 51 2.39 -8.30 -11.50
C GLY A 51 1.45 -9.23 -10.74
N HIS A 52 0.97 -8.81 -9.57
CA HIS A 52 -0.08 -9.49 -8.81
C HIS A 52 -1.40 -8.72 -8.86
N GLU A 53 -1.94 -8.56 -10.05
CA GLU A 53 -3.09 -7.69 -10.34
C GLU A 53 -4.35 -8.10 -9.58
N GLU A 54 -4.63 -9.40 -9.42
CA GLU A 54 -5.82 -9.87 -8.67
C GLU A 54 -5.82 -9.39 -7.21
N LYS A 55 -4.64 -9.42 -6.57
CA LYS A 55 -4.47 -8.92 -5.19
C LYS A 55 -4.56 -7.41 -5.15
N ALA A 56 -3.94 -6.73 -6.12
CA ALA A 56 -3.99 -5.28 -6.24
C ALA A 56 -5.43 -4.79 -6.40
N ILE A 57 -6.21 -5.37 -7.31
CA ILE A 57 -7.62 -5.02 -7.55
C ILE A 57 -8.43 -5.15 -6.27
N THR A 58 -8.33 -6.29 -5.56
CA THR A 58 -9.05 -6.52 -4.30
C THR A 58 -8.74 -5.42 -3.27
N LEU A 59 -7.48 -5.02 -3.16
CA LEU A 59 -7.05 -3.98 -2.22
C LEU A 59 -7.42 -2.56 -2.67
N TYR A 60 -7.40 -2.28 -3.98
CA TYR A 60 -7.86 -1.01 -4.53
C TYR A 60 -9.36 -0.83 -4.27
N GLU A 61 -10.17 -1.85 -4.52
CA GLU A 61 -11.61 -1.84 -4.24
C GLU A 61 -11.89 -1.59 -2.75
N ASP A 62 -11.16 -2.29 -1.87
CA ASP A 62 -11.26 -2.09 -0.43
C ASP A 62 -10.86 -0.66 -0.02
N ALA A 63 -9.74 -0.14 -0.53
CA ALA A 63 -9.28 1.23 -0.28
C ALA A 63 -10.32 2.28 -0.70
N ILE A 64 -10.89 2.15 -1.91
CA ILE A 64 -11.95 3.05 -2.42
C ILE A 64 -13.19 2.95 -1.54
N SER A 65 -13.65 1.74 -1.23
CA SER A 65 -14.85 1.53 -0.41
C SER A 65 -14.71 2.08 1.02
N THR A 66 -13.49 2.13 1.55
CA THR A 66 -13.16 2.62 2.89
C THR A 66 -12.73 4.08 2.92
N GLY A 67 -12.84 4.80 1.80
CA GLY A 67 -12.71 6.26 1.76
C GLY A 67 -11.41 6.78 1.13
N LEU A 68 -10.74 6.00 0.27
CA LEU A 68 -9.77 6.58 -0.67
C LEU A 68 -10.54 7.45 -1.67
N ASN A 69 -10.71 8.72 -1.34
CA ASN A 69 -11.21 9.74 -2.27
C ASN A 69 -10.03 10.53 -2.84
N ASN A 70 -10.30 11.34 -3.86
CA ASN A 70 -9.31 12.22 -4.46
C ASN A 70 -8.96 13.34 -3.45
N GLU A 71 -8.01 13.10 -2.56
CA GLU A 71 -7.38 14.15 -1.73
C GLU A 71 -6.69 15.21 -2.60
#